data_AF-K2G5L6-F1
#
_entry.id   AF-K2G5L6-F1
#
_cell.length_a   1.000
_cell.length_b   1.000
_cell.length_c   1.000
_cell.angle_alpha   90.00
_cell.angle_beta   90.00
_cell.angle_gamma   90.00
#
_symmetry.space_group_name_H-M   'P 1'
#
loop_
_entity.id
_entity.type
_entity.pdbx_description
1 polymer ?
#
loop_
_entity_poly.entity_id
_entity_poly.type
_entity_poly.pdbx_seq_one_letter_code
_entity_poly.pdbx_strand_id
1 'polypeptide(L)'
;MKSEQEIRRDELSFIQNRIETAKQMHGIIESKEIIQQKEISADVVILFDSIFEQQYVLLNQFNHPQTKICLVYCGNQMQITQFNPYEKALKALRCLSKRRHENSFISLGKVFIELLNIIKWNGIQKHIILVLNKQHSIENELPMSCCSYINTKLKDVSISIQLTLPSLYEQVIQLQQKCFKNSKLILQHDILYPKKPTSNKEESISGYIIEVPKEYWEEAHFDNTSSPIFYTVHRVNVKRKIECSRWSEDQRLAEYDCFFDGLEGKLMKEMNEERRELAIYFEEILQRSWACYMGDKFNKQVSNEDNTKTIKILPRRLFIQSDTNELFKNDNWNYPKEEIIKRLQGKEIFYIEHKAKGKKIFKGNSCKESLTLECFMHWNYYESKENGIVIIDKGRYHSKSNQYEIEECHIVHNNLLKFFFIECSIKERTFTFFSQHHCNIHCKRMKLIRNKDQPLTENEMFETVMNLNQK
;
A
#
# COMPACT_ATOMS: atom_id res chain seq x y z
N MET A 1 1.86 -6.23 32.20
CA MET A 1 1.37 -5.59 30.98
C MET A 1 1.99 -6.32 29.81
N LYS A 2 1.18 -6.83 28.87
CA LYS A 2 1.73 -7.33 27.60
C LYS A 2 2.41 -6.18 26.88
N SER A 3 3.55 -6.43 26.27
CA SER A 3 4.23 -5.42 25.43
C SER A 3 3.38 -5.08 24.21
N GLU A 4 3.48 -3.88 23.65
CA GLU A 4 2.82 -3.53 22.38
C GLU A 4 3.21 -4.48 21.23
N GLN A 5 4.39 -5.12 21.33
CA GLN A 5 4.84 -6.18 20.43
C GLN A 5 4.07 -7.49 20.60
N GLU A 6 3.76 -7.88 21.84
CA GLU A 6 2.86 -9.00 22.12
C GLU A 6 1.44 -8.66 21.72
N ILE A 7 0.97 -7.43 21.89
CA ILE A 7 -0.37 -6.99 21.44
C ILE A 7 -0.47 -7.07 19.91
N ARG A 8 0.52 -6.57 19.16
CA ARG A 8 0.51 -6.62 17.69
C ARG A 8 0.81 -7.97 17.08
N ARG A 9 1.69 -8.76 17.70
CA ARG A 9 1.90 -10.16 17.32
C ARG A 9 0.65 -10.96 17.65
N ASP A 10 0.00 -10.68 18.77
CA ASP A 10 -1.31 -11.23 19.10
C ASP A 10 -2.35 -10.73 18.11
N GLU A 11 -2.34 -9.49 17.63
CA GLU A 11 -3.30 -8.95 16.63
C GLU A 11 -3.08 -9.52 15.23
N LEU A 12 -1.84 -9.62 14.73
CA LEU A 12 -1.54 -10.24 13.44
C LEU A 12 -1.77 -11.75 13.51
N SER A 13 -1.31 -12.41 14.57
CA SER A 13 -1.67 -13.80 14.87
C SER A 13 -3.17 -13.93 15.05
N PHE A 14 -3.88 -12.95 15.59
CA PHE A 14 -5.34 -12.94 15.76
C PHE A 14 -6.04 -12.70 14.43
N ILE A 15 -5.49 -11.91 13.50
CA ILE A 15 -6.02 -11.75 12.15
C ILE A 15 -5.77 -13.03 11.36
N GLN A 16 -4.56 -13.58 11.39
CA GLN A 16 -4.21 -14.84 10.73
C GLN A 16 -4.98 -16.02 11.33
N ASN A 17 -5.11 -16.09 12.65
CA ASN A 17 -5.91 -17.07 13.36
C ASN A 17 -7.41 -16.79 13.18
N ARG A 18 -7.88 -15.55 13.01
CA ARG A 18 -9.26 -15.26 12.59
C ARG A 18 -9.50 -15.67 11.15
N ILE A 19 -8.51 -15.56 10.28
CA ILE A 19 -8.55 -16.04 8.89
C ILE A 19 -8.54 -17.58 8.89
N GLU A 20 -7.71 -18.23 9.69
CA GLU A 20 -7.67 -19.69 9.83
C GLU A 20 -8.91 -20.24 10.55
N THR A 21 -9.40 -19.56 11.60
CA THR A 21 -10.67 -19.85 12.26
C THR A 21 -11.84 -19.61 11.31
N ALA A 22 -11.79 -18.57 10.47
CA ALA A 22 -12.76 -18.34 9.40
C ALA A 22 -12.69 -19.44 8.32
N LYS A 23 -11.50 -19.92 7.96
CA LYS A 23 -11.31 -21.09 7.07
C LYS A 23 -11.84 -22.38 7.69
N GLN A 24 -11.75 -22.52 9.02
CA GLN A 24 -12.34 -23.62 9.79
C GLN A 24 -13.86 -23.48 9.96
N MET A 25 -14.41 -22.26 9.90
CA MET A 25 -15.85 -22.04 9.78
C MET A 25 -16.30 -22.48 8.39
N HIS A 26 -17.04 -23.60 8.31
CA HIS A 26 -17.62 -24.10 7.07
C HIS A 26 -18.42 -23.00 6.34
N GLY A 27 -17.79 -22.33 5.37
CA GLY A 27 -18.46 -21.27 4.63
C GLY A 27 -17.57 -20.20 4.03
N ILE A 28 -16.37 -19.93 4.54
CA ILE A 28 -15.51 -18.87 4.00
C ILE A 28 -14.45 -19.46 3.05
N ILE A 29 -14.55 -19.17 1.74
CA ILE A 29 -13.68 -19.73 0.70
C ILE A 29 -12.89 -18.60 0.00
N GLU A 30 -11.60 -18.82 -0.27
CA GLU A 30 -10.79 -17.90 -1.09
C GLU A 30 -11.22 -17.94 -2.55
N SER A 31 -11.32 -16.79 -3.22
CA SER A 31 -11.77 -16.70 -4.62
C SER A 31 -11.04 -17.62 -5.60
N LYS A 32 -9.74 -17.88 -5.35
CA LYS A 32 -8.91 -18.78 -6.15
C LYS A 32 -9.44 -20.22 -6.19
N GLU A 33 -10.11 -20.69 -5.14
CA GLU A 33 -10.63 -22.06 -5.05
C GLU A 33 -11.97 -22.24 -5.80
N ILE A 34 -12.81 -21.20 -5.89
CA ILE A 34 -14.07 -21.25 -6.67
C ILE A 34 -13.83 -21.03 -8.16
N ILE A 35 -12.86 -20.19 -8.52
CA ILE A 35 -12.49 -19.91 -9.93
C ILE A 35 -11.99 -21.18 -10.64
N GLN A 36 -11.37 -22.11 -9.91
CA GLN A 36 -10.93 -23.39 -10.49
C GLN A 36 -12.08 -24.40 -10.69
N GLN A 37 -13.22 -24.24 -10.01
CA GLN A 37 -14.29 -25.24 -10.06
C GLN A 37 -15.23 -25.12 -11.27
N LYS A 38 -15.19 -24.05 -12.09
CA LYS A 38 -16.03 -23.91 -13.30
C LYS A 38 -17.55 -24.19 -13.09
N GLU A 39 -18.05 -24.16 -11.86
CA GLU A 39 -19.45 -24.49 -11.53
C GLU A 39 -20.23 -23.24 -11.15
N ILE A 40 -20.42 -22.30 -12.09
CA ILE A 40 -21.48 -21.30 -11.97
C ILE A 40 -22.38 -21.41 -13.20
N SER A 41 -23.22 -22.44 -13.22
CA SER A 41 -24.33 -22.64 -14.16
C SER A 41 -25.60 -21.90 -13.69
N ALA A 42 -25.45 -20.74 -13.05
CA ALA A 42 -26.50 -20.04 -12.30
C ALA A 42 -26.65 -18.57 -12.74
N ASP A 43 -27.82 -17.98 -12.47
CA ASP A 43 -28.04 -16.53 -12.63
C ASP A 43 -27.24 -15.76 -11.57
N VAL A 44 -26.59 -14.67 -11.98
CA VAL A 44 -25.72 -13.86 -11.11
C VAL A 44 -26.39 -12.53 -10.78
N VAL A 45 -26.51 -12.22 -9.48
CA VAL A 45 -26.98 -10.91 -9.00
C VAL A 45 -25.82 -10.18 -8.35
N ILE A 46 -25.43 -9.04 -8.90
CA ILE A 46 -24.34 -8.20 -8.36
C ILE A 46 -24.97 -6.98 -7.70
N LEU A 47 -24.77 -6.84 -6.40
CA LEU A 47 -25.23 -5.72 -5.61
C LEU A 47 -24.08 -4.76 -5.30
N PHE A 48 -24.33 -3.47 -5.54
CA PHE A 48 -23.41 -2.40 -5.21
C PHE A 48 -24.01 -1.52 -4.11
N ASP A 49 -23.32 -1.40 -2.98
CA ASP A 49 -23.70 -0.51 -1.88
C ASP A 49 -23.35 0.99 -2.11
N SER A 50 -22.77 1.31 -3.28
CA SER A 50 -22.25 2.64 -3.67
C SER A 50 -21.87 2.73 -5.16
N ILE A 51 -21.44 3.91 -5.64
CA ILE A 51 -20.96 4.12 -7.03
C ILE A 51 -19.65 3.37 -7.24
N PHE A 52 -19.55 2.58 -8.31
CA PHE A 52 -18.32 1.88 -8.61
C PHE A 52 -17.98 1.83 -10.10
N GLU A 53 -16.84 2.40 -10.47
CA GLU A 53 -16.46 2.63 -11.87
C GLU A 53 -15.68 1.45 -12.50
N GLN A 54 -15.35 0.39 -11.74
CA GLN A 54 -14.22 -0.49 -12.09
C GLN A 54 -14.48 -2.00 -12.17
N GLN A 55 -15.74 -2.44 -12.18
CA GLN A 55 -16.07 -3.88 -12.16
C GLN A 55 -16.09 -4.57 -13.54
N TYR A 56 -15.32 -4.07 -14.51
CA TYR A 56 -15.17 -4.75 -15.79
C TYR A 56 -14.56 -6.15 -15.61
N VAL A 57 -13.59 -6.29 -14.69
CA VAL A 57 -12.91 -7.56 -14.39
C VAL A 57 -13.85 -8.55 -13.72
N LEU A 58 -14.69 -8.09 -12.77
CA LEU A 58 -15.71 -8.95 -12.15
C LEU A 58 -16.72 -9.43 -13.19
N LEU A 59 -17.26 -8.53 -14.01
CA LEU A 59 -18.20 -8.92 -15.07
C LEU A 59 -17.58 -9.89 -16.07
N ASN A 60 -16.30 -9.70 -16.42
CA ASN A 60 -15.56 -10.59 -17.33
C ASN A 60 -15.54 -12.05 -16.84
N GLN A 61 -15.51 -12.26 -15.53
CA GLN A 61 -15.51 -13.59 -14.92
C GLN A 61 -16.83 -14.33 -15.17
N PHE A 62 -17.91 -13.61 -15.50
CA PHE A 62 -19.24 -14.16 -15.77
C PHE A 62 -19.64 -14.03 -17.25
N ASN A 63 -18.66 -13.87 -18.16
CA ASN A 63 -18.91 -13.77 -19.60
C ASN A 63 -19.21 -15.14 -20.23
N HIS A 64 -20.32 -15.75 -19.79
CA HIS A 64 -20.84 -17.00 -20.32
C HIS A 64 -22.18 -16.75 -21.05
N PRO A 65 -22.42 -17.38 -22.22
CA PRO A 65 -23.60 -17.10 -23.06
C PRO A 65 -24.96 -17.35 -22.38
N GLN A 66 -25.00 -18.19 -21.34
CA GLN A 66 -26.22 -18.61 -20.66
C GLN A 66 -26.45 -17.92 -19.31
N THR A 67 -25.49 -17.14 -18.82
CA THR A 67 -25.57 -16.47 -17.51
C THR A 67 -26.36 -15.16 -17.62
N LYS A 68 -27.47 -15.05 -16.89
CA LYS A 68 -28.15 -13.76 -16.73
C LYS A 68 -27.46 -12.97 -15.63
N ILE A 69 -27.18 -11.70 -15.91
CA ILE A 69 -26.54 -10.79 -14.94
C ILE A 69 -27.55 -9.72 -14.56
N CYS A 70 -27.89 -9.67 -13.27
CA CYS A 70 -28.68 -8.59 -12.69
C CYS A 70 -27.73 -7.64 -11.96
N LEU A 71 -27.71 -6.37 -12.37
CA LEU A 71 -27.00 -5.32 -11.64
C LEU A 71 -27.99 -4.55 -10.78
N VAL A 72 -27.66 -4.41 -9.51
CA VAL A 72 -28.44 -3.66 -8.55
C VAL A 72 -27.57 -2.58 -7.94
N TYR A 73 -27.95 -1.34 -8.16
CA TYR A 73 -27.25 -0.17 -7.65
C TYR A 73 -28.03 0.46 -6.50
N CYS A 74 -27.35 0.71 -5.38
CA CYS A 74 -27.90 1.31 -4.17
C CYS A 74 -27.33 2.72 -3.94
N GLY A 75 -27.82 3.71 -4.71
CA GLY A 75 -27.56 5.15 -4.50
C GLY A 75 -28.74 5.88 -3.86
N ASN A 76 -28.99 7.16 -4.17
CA ASN A 76 -30.19 7.89 -3.70
C ASN A 76 -31.52 7.18 -4.06
N GLN A 77 -31.52 6.40 -5.14
CA GLN A 77 -32.61 5.53 -5.56
C GLN A 77 -32.03 4.18 -5.97
N MET A 78 -32.77 3.11 -5.67
CA MET A 78 -32.40 1.77 -6.10
C MET A 78 -32.69 1.60 -7.60
N GLN A 79 -31.70 1.19 -8.38
CA GLN A 79 -31.87 0.88 -9.80
C GLN A 79 -31.56 -0.59 -10.05
N ILE A 80 -32.57 -1.32 -10.50
CA ILE A 80 -32.46 -2.74 -10.86
C ILE A 80 -32.42 -2.82 -12.37
N THR A 81 -31.42 -3.51 -12.89
CA THR A 81 -31.33 -3.72 -14.33
C THR A 81 -30.91 -5.16 -14.62
N GLN A 82 -31.79 -5.89 -15.30
CA GLN A 82 -31.54 -7.27 -15.71
C GLN A 82 -30.98 -7.29 -17.13
N PHE A 83 -29.87 -8.01 -17.33
CA PHE A 83 -29.20 -8.08 -18.60
C PHE A 83 -29.04 -9.51 -19.08
N ASN A 84 -29.37 -9.66 -20.36
CA ASN A 84 -28.96 -10.76 -21.20
C ASN A 84 -28.56 -10.13 -22.56
N PRO A 85 -27.29 -10.08 -22.99
CA PRO A 85 -26.02 -10.70 -22.53
C PRO A 85 -25.05 -9.75 -21.74
N TYR A 86 -23.83 -10.23 -21.44
CA TYR A 86 -22.69 -9.52 -20.80
C TYR A 86 -22.46 -8.09 -21.32
N GLU A 87 -22.48 -7.86 -22.64
CA GLU A 87 -22.23 -6.54 -23.23
C GLU A 87 -23.25 -5.47 -22.80
N LYS A 88 -24.51 -5.87 -22.55
CA LYS A 88 -25.54 -4.94 -22.06
C LYS A 88 -25.34 -4.59 -20.60
N ALA A 89 -24.95 -5.56 -19.77
CA ALA A 89 -24.56 -5.31 -18.38
C ALA A 89 -23.38 -4.34 -18.32
N LEU A 90 -22.41 -4.53 -19.21
CA LEU A 90 -21.26 -3.66 -19.32
C LEU A 90 -21.61 -2.22 -19.71
N LYS A 91 -22.50 -2.05 -20.69
CA LYS A 91 -22.97 -0.74 -21.15
C LYS A 91 -23.72 -0.01 -20.04
N ALA A 92 -24.53 -0.72 -19.27
CA ALA A 92 -25.25 -0.14 -18.16
C ALA A 92 -24.35 0.22 -16.98
N LEU A 93 -23.37 -0.63 -16.64
CA LEU A 93 -22.35 -0.29 -15.64
C LEU A 93 -21.60 0.99 -16.03
N ARG A 94 -21.25 1.15 -17.32
CA ARG A 94 -20.65 2.37 -17.87
C ARG A 94 -21.58 3.59 -17.84
N CYS A 95 -22.90 3.41 -17.85
CA CYS A 95 -23.87 4.51 -17.73
C CYS A 95 -24.07 4.91 -16.26
N LEU A 96 -24.16 3.94 -15.35
CA LEU A 96 -24.26 4.16 -13.92
C LEU A 96 -23.01 4.86 -13.38
N SER A 97 -21.82 4.49 -13.86
CA SER A 97 -20.57 5.16 -13.47
C SER A 97 -20.45 6.61 -13.94
N LYS A 98 -21.18 7.02 -15.01
CA LYS A 98 -21.16 8.40 -15.53
C LYS A 98 -22.08 9.36 -14.77
N ARG A 99 -23.05 8.84 -14.01
CA ARG A 99 -23.96 9.67 -13.21
C ARG A 99 -23.27 10.04 -11.89
N ARG A 100 -22.51 11.13 -11.90
CA ARG A 100 -21.88 11.72 -10.71
C ARG A 100 -22.95 12.36 -9.82
N HIS A 101 -23.52 11.63 -8.87
CA HIS A 101 -24.38 12.22 -7.84
C HIS A 101 -24.13 11.60 -6.46
N GLU A 102 -23.74 12.49 -5.54
CA GLU A 102 -23.88 12.51 -4.07
C GLU A 102 -23.59 11.25 -3.23
N ASN A 103 -22.89 11.46 -2.11
CA ASN A 103 -22.69 10.51 -1.00
C ASN A 103 -24.04 10.15 -0.34
N SER A 104 -24.86 9.37 -1.03
CA SER A 104 -26.16 8.96 -0.53
C SER A 104 -26.07 7.74 0.37
N PHE A 105 -26.59 7.86 1.59
CA PHE A 105 -26.57 6.81 2.60
C PHE A 105 -27.79 5.89 2.46
N ILE A 106 -27.62 4.71 1.87
CA ILE A 106 -28.53 3.58 2.06
C ILE A 106 -27.94 2.64 3.10
N SER A 107 -28.76 2.26 4.10
CA SER A 107 -28.39 1.26 5.10
C SER A 107 -28.38 -0.15 4.52
N LEU A 108 -27.48 -0.98 5.01
CA LEU A 108 -27.31 -2.37 4.56
C LEU A 108 -28.59 -3.20 4.76
N GLY A 109 -29.36 -2.92 5.81
CA GLY A 109 -30.69 -3.52 6.01
C GLY A 109 -31.68 -3.25 4.87
N LYS A 110 -31.71 -2.04 4.31
CA LYS A 110 -32.54 -1.73 3.14
C LYS A 110 -32.07 -2.48 1.90
N VAL A 111 -30.75 -2.58 1.70
CA VAL A 111 -30.17 -3.37 0.60
C VAL A 111 -30.63 -4.82 0.67
N PHE A 112 -30.58 -5.42 1.86
CA PHE A 112 -30.99 -6.81 2.04
C PHE A 112 -32.50 -7.04 1.92
N ILE A 113 -33.34 -6.17 2.48
CA ILE A 113 -34.79 -6.27 2.33
C ILE A 113 -35.18 -6.23 0.84
N GLU A 114 -34.56 -5.35 0.07
CA GLU A 114 -34.85 -5.27 -1.37
C GLU A 114 -34.24 -6.42 -2.16
N LEU A 115 -33.07 -6.93 -1.80
CA LEU A 115 -32.56 -8.19 -2.33
C LEU A 115 -33.56 -9.33 -2.12
N LEU A 116 -34.17 -9.42 -0.94
CA LEU A 116 -35.19 -10.42 -0.65
C LEU A 116 -36.48 -10.21 -1.47
N ASN A 117 -36.85 -8.97 -1.78
CA ASN A 117 -37.92 -8.66 -2.72
C ASN A 117 -37.58 -9.08 -4.16
N ILE A 118 -36.34 -8.87 -4.59
CA ILE A 118 -35.82 -9.26 -5.91
C ILE A 118 -35.76 -10.78 -6.07
N ILE A 119 -35.45 -11.51 -5.00
CA ILE A 119 -35.30 -12.97 -5.03
C ILE A 119 -36.62 -13.71 -5.22
N LYS A 120 -37.78 -13.07 -5.00
CA LYS A 120 -39.13 -13.63 -5.25
C LYS A 120 -39.44 -14.03 -6.71
N TRP A 121 -38.46 -13.99 -7.60
CA TRP A 121 -38.60 -14.38 -9.01
C TRP A 121 -38.32 -15.88 -9.18
N ASN A 122 -39.38 -16.61 -9.58
CA ASN A 122 -39.48 -18.06 -9.72
C ASN A 122 -38.26 -18.74 -10.38
N GLY A 123 -37.76 -19.79 -9.73
CA GLY A 123 -37.24 -20.99 -10.41
C GLY A 123 -35.77 -21.02 -10.84
N ILE A 124 -34.86 -20.25 -10.23
CA ILE A 124 -33.46 -20.23 -10.67
C ILE A 124 -32.49 -20.39 -9.49
N GLN A 125 -31.49 -21.26 -9.65
CA GLN A 125 -30.32 -21.33 -8.78
C GLN A 125 -29.55 -20.01 -8.96
N LYS A 126 -29.48 -19.18 -7.91
CA LYS A 126 -28.86 -17.84 -7.98
C LYS A 126 -27.55 -17.82 -7.20
N HIS A 127 -26.56 -17.16 -7.79
CA HIS A 127 -25.35 -16.75 -7.12
C HIS A 127 -25.38 -15.23 -6.90
N ILE A 128 -25.28 -14.79 -5.66
CA ILE A 128 -25.33 -13.37 -5.31
C ILE A 128 -23.92 -12.92 -4.97
N ILE A 129 -23.51 -11.78 -5.51
CA ILE A 129 -22.25 -11.13 -5.19
C ILE A 129 -22.60 -9.77 -4.60
N LEU A 130 -22.35 -9.61 -3.30
CA LEU A 130 -22.46 -8.35 -2.60
C LEU A 130 -21.09 -7.67 -2.59
N VAL A 131 -20.98 -6.52 -3.22
CA VAL A 131 -19.76 -5.72 -3.25
C VAL A 131 -19.87 -4.66 -2.17
N LEU A 132 -19.02 -4.77 -1.14
CA LEU A 132 -18.96 -3.81 -0.04
C LEU A 132 -17.81 -2.83 -0.26
N ASN A 133 -18.14 -1.54 -0.29
CA ASN A 133 -17.16 -0.48 -0.56
C ASN A 133 -16.91 0.47 0.62
N LYS A 134 -17.64 0.31 1.73
CA LYS A 134 -17.54 1.17 2.91
C LYS A 134 -17.82 0.39 4.19
N GLN A 135 -17.39 0.95 5.32
CA GLN A 135 -17.70 0.40 6.64
C GLN A 135 -19.17 0.65 6.98
N HIS A 136 -19.88 -0.39 7.39
CA HIS A 136 -21.24 -0.34 7.89
C HIS A 136 -21.29 -0.71 9.36
N SER A 137 -22.17 -0.05 10.10
CA SER A 137 -22.44 -0.40 11.49
C SER A 137 -23.48 -1.52 11.51
N ILE A 138 -23.03 -2.78 11.39
CA ILE A 138 -23.92 -3.94 11.28
C ILE A 138 -24.92 -4.02 12.43
N GLU A 139 -24.51 -3.66 13.64
CA GLU A 139 -25.37 -3.71 14.82
C GLU A 139 -26.53 -2.72 14.74
N ASN A 140 -26.28 -1.55 14.13
CA ASN A 140 -27.28 -0.50 13.96
C ASN A 140 -28.12 -0.72 12.69
N GLU A 141 -27.50 -1.23 11.63
CA GLU A 141 -28.12 -1.33 10.30
C GLU A 141 -28.86 -2.65 10.07
N LEU A 142 -28.53 -3.70 10.82
CA LEU A 142 -29.10 -5.03 10.70
C LEU A 142 -29.52 -5.59 12.08
N PRO A 143 -30.72 -5.21 12.56
CA PRO A 143 -31.29 -5.80 13.75
C PRO A 143 -31.42 -7.33 13.62
N MET A 144 -31.36 -8.05 14.73
CA MET A 144 -31.44 -9.53 14.75
C MET A 144 -32.68 -10.10 14.04
N SER A 145 -33.81 -9.40 14.12
CA SER A 145 -35.04 -9.74 13.39
C SER A 145 -34.84 -9.72 11.86
N CYS A 146 -34.10 -8.74 11.34
CA CYS A 146 -33.73 -8.63 9.93
C CYS A 146 -32.78 -9.75 9.52
N CYS A 147 -31.71 -10.02 10.29
CA CYS A 147 -30.81 -11.14 9.99
C CYS A 147 -31.51 -12.51 10.01
N SER A 148 -32.50 -12.69 10.89
CA SER A 148 -33.27 -13.94 10.95
C SER A 148 -34.17 -14.11 9.71
N TYR A 149 -34.76 -13.01 9.24
CA TYR A 149 -35.53 -12.95 8.01
C TYR A 149 -34.66 -13.21 6.75
N ILE A 150 -33.45 -12.65 6.71
CA ILE A 150 -32.46 -12.87 5.64
C ILE A 150 -32.05 -14.36 5.59
N ASN A 151 -31.62 -14.93 6.71
CA ASN A 151 -31.19 -16.33 6.80
C ASN A 151 -32.27 -17.31 6.34
N THR A 152 -33.54 -17.08 6.71
CA THR A 152 -34.65 -17.99 6.36
C THR A 152 -34.99 -17.95 4.87
N LYS A 153 -34.76 -16.82 4.19
CA LYS A 153 -35.08 -16.64 2.78
C LYS A 153 -33.94 -16.98 1.83
N LEU A 154 -32.70 -17.04 2.32
CA LEU A 154 -31.50 -17.26 1.51
C LEU A 154 -30.87 -18.64 1.71
N LYS A 155 -31.60 -19.56 2.34
CA LYS A 155 -31.11 -20.90 2.71
C LYS A 155 -30.54 -21.70 1.52
N ASP A 156 -31.11 -21.51 0.32
CA ASP A 156 -30.73 -22.23 -0.90
C ASP A 156 -29.98 -21.33 -1.91
N VAL A 157 -29.48 -20.18 -1.47
CA VAL A 157 -28.77 -19.19 -2.30
C VAL A 157 -27.31 -19.10 -1.88
N SER A 158 -26.40 -19.13 -2.86
CA SER A 158 -24.97 -18.90 -2.63
C SER A 158 -24.67 -17.40 -2.65
N ILE A 159 -23.98 -16.87 -1.62
CA ILE A 159 -23.75 -15.43 -1.44
C ILE A 159 -22.27 -15.16 -1.24
N SER A 160 -21.63 -14.59 -2.25
CA SER A 160 -20.28 -14.04 -2.18
C SER A 160 -20.30 -12.62 -1.63
N ILE A 161 -19.34 -12.27 -0.76
CA ILE A 161 -19.11 -10.88 -0.38
C ILE A 161 -17.72 -10.46 -0.84
N GLN A 162 -17.68 -9.58 -1.84
CA GLN A 162 -16.44 -9.01 -2.33
C GLN A 162 -16.06 -7.78 -1.48
N LEU A 163 -14.84 -7.81 -0.95
CA LEU A 163 -14.24 -6.70 -0.23
C LEU A 163 -13.49 -5.80 -1.21
N THR A 164 -13.74 -4.50 -1.17
CA THR A 164 -12.87 -3.55 -1.89
C THR A 164 -11.85 -2.86 -0.98
N LEU A 165 -11.95 -3.03 0.33
CA LEU A 165 -11.02 -2.50 1.33
C LEU A 165 -10.72 -3.56 2.41
N PRO A 166 -9.46 -3.72 2.86
CA PRO A 166 -9.09 -4.66 3.92
C PRO A 166 -9.82 -4.43 5.27
N SER A 167 -10.10 -3.16 5.61
CA SER A 167 -10.76 -2.77 6.87
C SER A 167 -12.19 -3.31 7.02
N LEU A 168 -12.82 -3.77 5.92
CA LEU A 168 -14.19 -4.29 5.92
C LEU A 168 -14.28 -5.75 6.41
N TYR A 169 -13.16 -6.39 6.74
CA TYR A 169 -13.11 -7.80 7.11
C TYR A 169 -13.96 -8.14 8.36
N GLU A 170 -13.90 -7.30 9.38
CA GLU A 170 -14.66 -7.54 10.62
C GLU A 170 -16.17 -7.56 10.38
N GLN A 171 -16.64 -6.63 9.54
CA GLN A 171 -18.02 -6.55 9.12
C GLN A 171 -18.46 -7.83 8.39
N VAL A 172 -17.60 -8.41 7.56
CA VAL A 172 -17.90 -9.66 6.85
C VAL A 172 -18.05 -10.83 7.81
N ILE A 173 -17.20 -10.92 8.84
CA ILE A 173 -17.36 -11.93 9.90
C ILE A 173 -18.70 -11.75 10.60
N GLN A 174 -19.06 -10.51 10.96
CA GLN A 174 -20.34 -10.22 11.62
C GLN A 174 -21.54 -10.60 10.73
N LEU A 175 -21.46 -10.36 9.43
CA LEU A 175 -22.48 -10.76 8.47
C LEU A 175 -22.59 -12.29 8.35
N GLN A 176 -21.46 -13.01 8.28
CA GLN A 176 -21.45 -14.48 8.26
C GLN A 176 -22.10 -15.05 9.53
N GLN A 177 -21.71 -14.55 10.69
CA GLN A 177 -22.19 -15.03 11.99
C GLN A 177 -23.66 -14.69 12.25
N LYS A 178 -24.12 -13.51 11.84
CA LYS A 178 -25.48 -13.03 12.15
C LYS A 178 -26.48 -13.37 11.04
N CYS A 179 -26.12 -13.16 9.77
CA CYS A 179 -27.04 -13.06 8.65
C CYS A 179 -26.90 -14.18 7.60
N PHE A 180 -25.79 -14.94 7.57
CA PHE A 180 -25.51 -15.96 6.55
C PHE A 180 -25.04 -17.30 7.12
N LYS A 181 -25.62 -17.74 8.23
CA LYS A 181 -25.19 -18.95 8.96
C LYS A 181 -25.19 -20.23 8.09
N ASN A 182 -26.05 -20.27 7.06
CA ASN A 182 -26.23 -21.43 6.19
C ASN A 182 -25.74 -21.19 4.75
N SER A 183 -25.15 -20.02 4.45
CA SER A 183 -24.67 -19.67 3.11
C SER A 183 -23.14 -19.73 3.06
N LYS A 184 -22.60 -20.12 1.91
CA LYS A 184 -21.16 -20.01 1.63
C LYS A 184 -20.83 -18.58 1.27
N LEU A 185 -19.91 -17.99 2.01
CA LEU A 185 -19.34 -16.66 1.82
C LEU A 185 -17.99 -16.74 1.10
N ILE A 186 -17.88 -16.03 0.00
CA ILE A 186 -16.66 -16.03 -0.81
C ILE A 186 -15.96 -14.70 -0.61
N LEU A 187 -14.71 -14.74 -0.14
CA LEU A 187 -13.86 -13.57 -0.02
C LEU A 187 -13.07 -13.38 -1.31
N GLN A 188 -13.37 -12.32 -2.04
CA GLN A 188 -12.56 -11.85 -3.18
C GLN A 188 -11.66 -10.70 -2.73
N HIS A 189 -10.35 -10.84 -2.93
CA HIS A 189 -9.31 -9.84 -2.60
C HIS A 189 -8.76 -9.15 -3.86
N ASP A 190 -9.58 -9.00 -4.90
CA ASP A 190 -9.20 -8.21 -6.06
C ASP A 190 -9.44 -6.73 -5.74
N ILE A 191 -8.42 -6.08 -5.16
CA ILE A 191 -8.45 -4.64 -4.88
C ILE A 191 -8.35 -3.89 -6.22
N LEU A 192 -9.40 -3.14 -6.56
CA LEU A 192 -9.56 -2.48 -7.85
C LEU A 192 -8.88 -1.10 -7.87
N TYR A 193 -8.02 -0.87 -8.87
CA TYR A 193 -7.14 0.30 -9.00
C TYR A 193 -7.83 1.48 -9.72
N PRO A 194 -7.75 2.73 -9.24
CA PRO A 194 -8.31 3.94 -9.83
C PRO A 194 -7.68 4.13 -11.20
N LYS A 195 -8.52 4.42 -12.18
CA LYS A 195 -8.03 4.87 -13.47
C LYS A 195 -7.34 6.22 -13.28
N LYS A 196 -6.41 6.51 -14.20
CA LYS A 196 -5.78 7.83 -14.36
C LYS A 196 -6.84 8.94 -14.21
N PRO A 197 -6.47 10.08 -13.57
CA PRO A 197 -7.40 11.15 -13.27
C PRO A 197 -8.07 11.62 -14.57
N THR A 198 -9.38 11.81 -14.50
CA THR A 198 -10.22 12.14 -15.66
C THR A 198 -10.36 13.65 -15.85
N SER A 199 -10.09 14.43 -14.80
CA SER A 199 -10.07 15.89 -14.88
C SER A 199 -8.68 16.48 -14.55
N ASN A 200 -8.35 17.58 -15.23
CA ASN A 200 -7.16 18.39 -14.98
C ASN A 200 -7.44 19.53 -13.98
N LYS A 201 -8.43 19.37 -13.09
CA LYS A 201 -8.72 20.39 -12.09
C LYS A 201 -7.61 20.38 -11.03
N GLU A 202 -7.11 21.57 -10.74
CA GLU A 202 -6.04 21.79 -9.77
C GLU A 202 -6.53 22.75 -8.69
N GLU A 203 -5.98 22.59 -7.49
CA GLU A 203 -6.17 23.50 -6.38
C GLU A 203 -4.81 23.86 -5.76
N SER A 204 -4.77 25.02 -5.11
CA SER A 204 -3.60 25.47 -4.34
C SER A 204 -3.90 25.33 -2.86
N ILE A 205 -3.07 24.55 -2.16
CA ILE A 205 -3.17 24.35 -0.72
C ILE A 205 -1.90 24.89 -0.05
N SER A 206 -2.07 25.52 1.10
CA SER A 206 -0.96 26.00 1.93
C SER A 206 -0.73 25.03 3.08
N GLY A 207 0.51 24.94 3.55
CA GLY A 207 0.82 24.08 4.69
C GLY A 207 2.28 24.10 5.09
N TYR A 208 2.66 23.11 5.89
CA TYR A 208 4.01 22.95 6.41
C TYR A 208 4.58 21.61 5.98
N ILE A 209 5.84 21.63 5.56
CA ILE A 209 6.66 20.44 5.38
C ILE A 209 7.45 20.19 6.66
N ILE A 210 7.47 18.94 7.10
CA ILE A 210 8.26 18.48 8.25
C ILE A 210 9.25 17.42 7.76
N GLU A 211 10.52 17.64 8.06
CA GLU A 211 11.61 16.77 7.63
C GLU A 211 12.67 16.59 8.73
N VAL A 212 13.45 15.52 8.62
CA VAL A 212 14.59 15.27 9.52
C VAL A 212 15.74 16.21 9.11
N PRO A 213 16.32 16.99 10.04
CA PRO A 213 17.43 17.88 9.75
C PRO A 213 18.63 17.08 9.23
N LYS A 214 19.36 17.63 8.24
CA LYS A 214 20.48 16.91 7.62
C LYS A 214 21.62 16.68 8.61
N GLU A 215 21.82 17.65 9.50
CA GLU A 215 22.85 17.69 10.53
C GLU A 215 22.71 16.51 11.50
N TYR A 216 21.49 15.99 11.69
CA TYR A 216 21.25 14.81 12.52
C TYR A 216 22.11 13.62 12.07
N TRP A 217 22.27 13.40 10.77
CA TRP A 217 23.04 12.24 10.30
C TRP A 217 24.56 12.47 10.28
N GLU A 218 25.01 13.72 10.41
CA GLU A 218 26.45 14.04 10.48
C GLU A 218 27.10 13.55 11.77
N GLU A 219 26.31 13.39 12.84
CA GLU A 219 26.72 12.80 14.11
C GLU A 219 26.75 11.25 14.11
N ALA A 220 26.51 10.62 12.96
CA ALA A 220 26.55 9.17 12.75
C ALA A 220 25.57 8.36 13.63
N HIS A 221 24.34 8.86 13.78
CA HIS A 221 23.21 8.23 14.49
C HIS A 221 22.64 6.98 13.80
N PHE A 222 23.50 6.03 13.42
CA PHE A 222 23.12 4.73 12.83
C PHE A 222 22.82 3.66 13.88
N ASP A 223 22.93 4.02 15.15
CA ASP A 223 22.76 3.11 16.27
C ASP A 223 21.28 2.87 16.64
N ASN A 224 21.13 1.95 17.59
CA ASN A 224 19.89 1.29 17.95
C ASN A 224 18.87 2.15 18.70
N THR A 225 19.28 3.32 19.22
CA THR A 225 18.47 4.12 20.17
C THR A 225 18.29 5.57 19.75
N SER A 226 19.04 6.05 18.76
CA SER A 226 18.93 7.43 18.29
C SER A 226 17.63 7.68 17.53
N SER A 227 16.92 8.74 17.93
CA SER A 227 15.81 9.33 17.18
C SER A 227 16.00 10.85 17.17
N PRO A 228 15.64 11.56 16.10
CA PRO A 228 15.74 13.01 16.09
C PRO A 228 14.87 13.62 17.19
N ILE A 229 15.50 14.45 18.02
CA ILE A 229 14.81 15.25 19.04
C ILE A 229 14.12 16.45 18.37
N PHE A 230 14.69 16.94 17.26
CA PHE A 230 14.17 18.07 16.51
C PHE A 230 13.90 17.71 15.06
N TYR A 231 12.89 18.36 14.47
CA TYR A 231 12.58 18.28 13.05
C TYR A 231 12.50 19.69 12.46
N THR A 232 12.98 19.84 11.23
CA THR A 232 12.89 21.08 10.49
C THR A 232 11.48 21.25 9.95
N VAL A 233 10.88 22.40 10.20
CA VAL A 233 9.56 22.77 9.71
C VAL A 233 9.69 23.98 8.80
N HIS A 234 9.16 23.89 7.59
CA HIS A 234 9.12 25.01 6.65
C HIS A 234 7.78 25.09 5.95
N ARG A 235 7.36 26.33 5.66
CA ARG A 235 6.09 26.58 5.00
C ARG A 235 6.22 26.38 3.49
N VAL A 236 5.18 25.82 2.89
CA VAL A 236 5.11 25.59 1.45
C VAL A 236 3.70 25.85 0.92
N ASN A 237 3.63 26.26 -0.35
CA ASN A 237 2.41 26.25 -1.13
C ASN A 237 2.49 25.12 -2.16
N VAL A 238 1.50 24.25 -2.16
CA VAL A 238 1.43 23.09 -3.07
C VAL A 238 0.27 23.28 -4.01
N LYS A 239 0.54 23.24 -5.32
CA LYS A 239 -0.50 23.15 -6.34
C LYS A 239 -0.72 21.67 -6.67
N ARG A 240 -1.87 21.09 -6.37
CA ARG A 240 -2.16 19.66 -6.60
C ARG A 240 -3.34 19.44 -7.51
N LYS A 241 -3.38 18.27 -8.16
CA LYS A 241 -4.62 17.77 -8.77
C LYS A 241 -5.62 17.39 -7.69
N ILE A 242 -6.89 17.75 -7.91
CA ILE A 242 -8.00 17.43 -6.99
C ILE A 242 -8.28 15.92 -7.01
N GLU A 243 -8.20 15.30 -8.19
CA GLU A 243 -8.42 13.86 -8.34
C GLU A 243 -7.15 13.05 -8.02
N CYS A 244 -7.34 11.95 -7.30
CA CYS A 244 -6.28 10.96 -7.07
C CYS A 244 -5.70 10.52 -8.42
N SER A 245 -4.38 10.62 -8.54
CA SER A 245 -3.67 10.32 -9.77
C SER A 245 -3.42 8.82 -9.94
N ARG A 246 -3.13 8.12 -8.84
CA ARG A 246 -3.01 6.66 -8.74
C ARG A 246 -2.92 6.23 -7.26
N TRP A 247 -3.08 4.94 -6.97
CA TRP A 247 -2.65 4.38 -5.68
C TRP A 247 -1.18 3.92 -5.74
N SER A 248 -0.51 3.86 -4.59
CA SER A 248 0.75 3.13 -4.43
C SER A 248 0.55 1.64 -4.76
N GLU A 249 1.65 0.91 -5.01
CA GLU A 249 1.58 -0.51 -5.41
C GLU A 249 1.03 -1.43 -4.31
N ASP A 250 1.34 -1.12 -3.05
CA ASP A 250 0.75 -1.75 -1.87
C ASP A 250 -0.65 -1.19 -1.53
N GLN A 251 -1.12 -0.22 -2.32
CA GLN A 251 -2.41 0.45 -2.21
C GLN A 251 -2.69 1.14 -0.87
N ARG A 252 -1.64 1.34 -0.06
CA ARG A 252 -1.71 2.07 1.21
C ARG A 252 -1.96 3.56 1.00
N LEU A 253 -1.44 4.13 -0.08
CA LEU A 253 -1.38 5.57 -0.32
C LEU A 253 -2.13 6.01 -1.58
N ALA A 254 -2.99 7.02 -1.45
CA ALA A 254 -3.52 7.80 -2.58
C ALA A 254 -2.48 8.81 -3.01
N GLU A 255 -2.02 8.75 -4.25
CA GLU A 255 -1.05 9.71 -4.79
C GLU A 255 -1.76 10.76 -5.66
N TYR A 256 -1.48 12.03 -5.40
CA TYR A 256 -1.94 13.19 -6.15
C TYR A 256 -0.73 13.84 -6.82
N ASP A 257 -0.72 13.97 -8.15
CA ASP A 257 0.31 14.78 -8.83
C ASP A 257 0.23 16.23 -8.29
N CYS A 258 1.38 16.79 -7.95
CA CYS A 258 1.47 18.16 -7.45
C CYS A 258 2.71 18.90 -7.98
N PHE A 259 2.76 20.19 -7.70
CA PHE A 259 3.88 21.09 -7.98
C PHE A 259 4.17 21.93 -6.74
N PHE A 260 5.41 21.89 -6.28
CA PHE A 260 5.91 22.64 -5.13
C PHE A 260 7.42 22.86 -5.30
N ASP A 261 7.99 23.87 -4.65
CA ASP A 261 9.42 24.22 -4.77
C ASP A 261 9.93 24.38 -6.22
N GLY A 262 9.03 24.77 -7.14
CA GLY A 262 9.35 24.89 -8.57
C GLY A 262 9.50 23.57 -9.33
N LEU A 263 9.14 22.44 -8.73
CA LEU A 263 9.30 21.09 -9.28
C LEU A 263 8.01 20.27 -9.24
N GLU A 264 7.90 19.32 -10.17
CA GLU A 264 6.85 18.30 -10.12
C GLU A 264 7.08 17.34 -8.96
N GLY A 265 5.99 16.96 -8.31
CA GLY A 265 5.99 16.06 -7.17
C GLY A 265 4.71 15.26 -7.04
N LYS A 266 4.60 14.61 -5.88
CA LYS A 266 3.46 13.80 -5.47
C LYS A 266 3.13 14.12 -4.02
N LEU A 267 1.85 14.29 -3.76
CA LEU A 267 1.29 14.35 -2.42
C LEU A 267 0.58 13.02 -2.16
N MET A 268 0.83 12.37 -1.03
CA MET A 268 0.37 11.02 -0.77
C MET A 268 -0.42 10.94 0.53
N LYS A 269 -1.65 10.43 0.47
CA LYS A 269 -2.55 10.30 1.62
C LYS A 269 -2.73 8.85 2.01
N GLU A 270 -2.62 8.52 3.29
CA GLU A 270 -2.88 7.16 3.77
C GLU A 270 -4.37 6.85 3.86
N MET A 271 -4.73 5.64 3.39
CA MET A 271 -6.12 5.19 3.34
C MET A 271 -6.55 4.35 4.52
N ASN A 272 -5.62 3.68 5.19
CA ASN A 272 -5.95 2.87 6.35
C ASN A 272 -5.94 3.75 7.61
N GLU A 273 -7.12 4.05 8.14
CA GLU A 273 -7.28 4.86 9.34
C GLU A 273 -6.69 4.19 10.59
N GLU A 274 -6.61 2.85 10.62
CA GLU A 274 -6.02 2.08 11.72
C GLU A 274 -4.49 2.26 11.81
N ARG A 275 -3.82 2.68 10.72
CA ARG A 275 -2.37 2.94 10.67
C ARG A 275 -2.00 4.41 10.94
N ARG A 276 -2.94 5.27 11.36
CA ARG A 276 -2.69 6.72 11.58
C ARG A 276 -1.86 7.08 12.82
N GLU A 277 -1.11 6.13 13.40
CA GLU A 277 -0.20 6.47 14.49
C GLU A 277 0.90 7.41 13.98
N LEU A 278 1.02 8.61 14.58
CA LEU A 278 2.06 9.59 14.22
C LEU A 278 3.47 9.00 14.22
N ALA A 279 3.72 8.02 15.08
CA ALA A 279 4.99 7.29 15.14
C ALA A 279 5.39 6.68 13.78
N ILE A 280 4.43 6.15 13.02
CA ILE A 280 4.65 5.53 11.70
C ILE A 280 5.16 6.56 10.71
N TYR A 281 4.49 7.72 10.64
CA TYR A 281 4.90 8.84 9.79
C TYR A 281 6.34 9.30 10.07
N PHE A 282 6.68 9.45 11.35
CA PHE A 282 8.01 9.86 11.76
C PHE A 282 9.09 8.80 11.47
N GLU A 283 8.78 7.52 11.61
CA GLU A 283 9.71 6.46 11.24
C GLU A 283 9.93 6.38 9.72
N GLU A 284 8.89 6.53 8.90
CA GLU A 284 9.01 6.49 7.43
C GLU A 284 9.90 7.62 6.89
N ILE A 285 9.69 8.86 7.36
CA ILE A 285 10.56 9.98 6.95
C ILE A 285 11.97 9.85 7.52
N LEU A 286 12.13 9.23 8.70
CA LEU A 286 13.44 8.95 9.28
C LEU A 286 14.20 7.92 8.47
N GLN A 287 13.55 6.82 8.09
CA GLN A 287 14.13 5.79 7.23
C GLN A 287 14.55 6.38 5.89
N ARG A 288 13.68 7.17 5.27
CA ARG A 288 14.02 7.81 3.99
C ARG A 288 15.14 8.83 4.13
N SER A 289 15.17 9.59 5.22
CA SER A 289 16.24 10.56 5.49
C SER A 289 17.60 9.89 5.66
N TRP A 290 17.68 8.75 6.35
CA TRP A 290 18.91 7.95 6.42
C TRP A 290 19.37 7.54 5.02
N ALA A 291 18.47 6.99 4.21
CA ALA A 291 18.79 6.59 2.85
C ALA A 291 19.34 7.78 2.03
N CYS A 292 18.72 8.96 2.11
CA CYS A 292 19.20 10.19 1.47
C CYS A 292 20.62 10.55 1.90
N TYR A 293 20.89 10.55 3.21
CA TYR A 293 22.23 10.83 3.73
C TYR A 293 23.28 9.85 3.20
N MET A 294 22.97 8.55 3.15
CA MET A 294 23.88 7.55 2.62
C MET A 294 24.18 7.78 1.14
N GLY A 295 23.17 8.16 0.33
CA GLY A 295 23.37 8.53 -1.07
C GLY A 295 24.31 9.72 -1.25
N ASP A 296 24.11 10.79 -0.47
CA ASP A 296 24.95 11.98 -0.49
C ASP A 296 26.39 11.67 -0.06
N LYS A 297 26.55 10.86 0.99
CA LYS A 297 27.87 10.45 1.50
C LYS A 297 28.61 9.55 0.50
N PHE A 298 27.91 8.62 -0.14
CA PHE A 298 28.47 7.79 -1.21
C PHE A 298 29.01 8.66 -2.36
N ASN A 299 28.21 9.64 -2.81
CA ASN A 299 28.61 10.55 -3.88
C ASN A 299 29.90 11.30 -3.54
N LYS A 300 30.05 11.81 -2.31
CA LYS A 300 31.28 12.49 -1.85
C LYS A 300 32.51 11.56 -1.88
N GLN A 301 32.32 10.26 -1.65
CA GLN A 301 33.41 9.29 -1.65
C GLN A 301 33.85 8.88 -3.07
N VAL A 302 32.93 8.91 -4.04
CA VAL A 302 33.22 8.53 -5.44
C VAL A 302 33.50 9.72 -6.36
N SER A 303 33.22 10.96 -5.94
CA SER A 303 33.31 12.18 -6.76
C SER A 303 34.72 12.62 -7.17
N ASN A 304 35.77 11.85 -6.85
CA ASN A 304 37.15 12.16 -7.25
C ASN A 304 37.50 11.71 -8.69
N GLU A 305 36.58 11.08 -9.42
CA GLU A 305 36.78 10.65 -10.81
C GLU A 305 35.82 11.36 -11.78
N ASP A 306 36.37 11.92 -12.88
CA ASP A 306 35.58 12.43 -14.00
C ASP A 306 34.63 11.34 -14.56
N ASN A 307 33.37 11.72 -14.80
CA ASN A 307 32.31 10.87 -15.37
C ASN A 307 31.72 9.77 -14.45
N THR A 308 31.77 9.97 -13.13
CA THR A 308 31.21 9.03 -12.14
C THR A 308 29.68 9.12 -12.06
N LYS A 309 29.01 7.95 -12.03
CA LYS A 309 27.56 7.86 -11.84
C LYS A 309 27.20 8.17 -10.38
N THR A 310 26.30 9.13 -10.16
CA THR A 310 25.87 9.55 -8.81
C THR A 310 24.50 8.99 -8.45
N ILE A 311 24.18 8.98 -7.16
CA ILE A 311 22.92 8.47 -6.61
C ILE A 311 22.23 9.58 -5.83
N LYS A 312 21.00 9.89 -6.18
CA LYS A 312 20.13 10.84 -5.48
C LYS A 312 18.88 10.11 -5.02
N ILE A 313 18.76 9.89 -3.72
CA ILE A 313 17.54 9.35 -3.14
C ILE A 313 16.58 10.52 -2.89
N LEU A 314 15.34 10.38 -3.39
CA LEU A 314 14.36 11.45 -3.26
C LEU A 314 13.80 11.47 -1.82
N PRO A 315 13.79 12.63 -1.16
CA PRO A 315 13.32 12.73 0.21
C PRO A 315 11.80 12.57 0.29
N ARG A 316 11.35 11.75 1.25
CA ARG A 316 9.96 11.64 1.71
C ARG A 316 9.82 12.49 2.96
N ARG A 317 8.87 13.42 2.93
CA ARG A 317 8.63 14.39 4.00
C ARG A 317 7.17 14.38 4.37
N LEU A 318 6.82 14.90 5.54
CA LEU A 318 5.41 15.08 5.89
C LEU A 318 4.94 16.43 5.36
N PHE A 319 3.72 16.50 4.88
CA PHE A 319 3.01 17.72 4.54
C PHE A 319 1.71 17.79 5.34
N ILE A 320 1.48 18.93 5.98
CA ILE A 320 0.29 19.16 6.78
C ILE A 320 -0.38 20.42 6.27
N GLN A 321 -1.61 20.25 5.76
CA GLN A 321 -2.38 21.35 5.24
C GLN A 321 -2.79 22.28 6.39
N SER A 322 -2.53 23.57 6.20
CA SER A 322 -2.90 24.61 7.15
C SER A 322 -2.97 25.95 6.42
N ASP A 323 -4.16 26.54 6.42
CA ASP A 323 -4.39 27.82 5.75
C ASP A 323 -3.93 29.02 6.60
N THR A 324 -3.59 28.79 7.89
CA THR A 324 -3.15 29.83 8.82
C THR A 324 -1.67 29.69 9.20
N ASN A 325 -1.04 30.80 9.57
CA ASN A 325 0.33 30.84 10.10
C ASN A 325 0.41 30.35 11.55
N GLU A 326 -0.68 29.82 12.10
CA GLU A 326 -0.80 29.63 13.56
C GLU A 326 -0.24 28.30 14.03
N LEU A 327 -0.09 27.33 13.14
CA LEU A 327 0.38 26.00 13.52
C LEU A 327 1.84 26.03 13.99
N PHE A 328 2.69 26.79 13.31
CA PHE A 328 4.09 27.01 13.69
C PHE A 328 4.42 28.50 13.62
N LYS A 329 5.01 29.03 14.69
CA LYS A 329 5.29 30.47 14.82
C LYS A 329 6.39 30.97 13.87
N ASN A 330 7.37 30.11 13.58
CA ASN A 330 8.55 30.43 12.79
C ASN A 330 8.65 29.47 11.61
N ASP A 331 8.81 30.02 10.42
CA ASP A 331 9.14 29.26 9.22
C ASP A 331 10.64 28.93 9.21
N ASN A 332 11.01 27.79 8.62
CA ASN A 332 12.40 27.29 8.54
C ASN A 332 13.06 27.14 9.92
N TRP A 333 12.34 26.50 10.85
CA TRP A 333 12.78 26.37 12.23
C TRP A 333 12.76 24.91 12.70
N ASN A 334 13.68 24.58 13.60
CA ASN A 334 13.77 23.26 14.22
C ASN A 334 12.87 23.21 15.46
N TYR A 335 11.84 22.36 15.41
CA TYR A 335 10.89 22.17 16.51
C TYR A 335 11.12 20.82 17.21
N PRO A 336 10.99 20.75 18.55
CA PRO A 336 11.00 19.49 19.27
C PRO A 336 9.93 18.53 18.75
N LYS A 337 10.26 17.24 18.65
CA LYS A 337 9.36 16.18 18.18
C LYS A 337 8.05 16.15 18.98
N GLU A 338 8.13 16.29 20.30
CA GLU A 338 6.97 16.26 21.20
C GLU A 338 6.03 17.45 20.95
N GLU A 339 6.59 18.62 20.60
CA GLU A 339 5.82 19.82 20.28
C GLU A 339 5.10 19.66 18.93
N ILE A 340 5.79 19.07 17.95
CA ILE A 340 5.18 18.75 16.65
C ILE A 340 4.04 17.75 16.84
N ILE A 341 4.26 16.64 17.54
CA ILE A 341 3.23 15.60 17.78
C ILE A 341 1.95 16.21 18.37
N LYS A 342 2.08 17.09 19.37
CA LYS A 342 0.92 17.80 19.97
C LYS A 342 0.15 18.65 18.96
N ARG A 343 0.86 19.33 18.06
CA ARG A 343 0.26 20.19 17.02
C ARG A 343 -0.39 19.42 15.88
N LEU A 344 0.13 18.23 15.59
CA LEU A 344 -0.39 17.38 14.52
C LEU A 344 -1.61 16.54 14.93
N GLN A 345 -1.96 16.52 16.22
CA GLN A 345 -3.09 15.75 16.70
C GLN A 345 -4.40 16.17 16.03
N GLY A 346 -5.10 15.22 15.41
CA GLY A 346 -6.35 15.45 14.69
C GLY A 346 -6.18 16.19 13.35
N LYS A 347 -4.94 16.40 12.89
CA LYS A 347 -4.66 16.96 11.56
C LYS A 347 -4.54 15.86 10.52
N GLU A 348 -4.93 16.21 9.30
CA GLU A 348 -4.67 15.37 8.14
C GLU A 348 -3.21 15.51 7.71
N ILE A 349 -2.53 14.37 7.57
CA ILE A 349 -1.10 14.30 7.26
C ILE A 349 -0.95 13.59 5.91
N PHE A 350 -0.11 14.17 5.07
CA PHE A 350 0.28 13.62 3.79
C PHE A 350 1.78 13.36 3.81
N TYR A 351 2.25 12.45 2.98
CA TYR A 351 3.63 12.47 2.53
C TYR A 351 3.77 13.38 1.31
N ILE A 352 4.93 13.99 1.13
CA ILE A 352 5.25 14.79 -0.04
C ILE A 352 6.64 14.43 -0.57
N GLU A 353 6.73 14.26 -1.90
CA GLU A 353 7.94 13.87 -2.60
C GLU A 353 8.06 14.57 -3.96
N HIS A 354 9.28 14.78 -4.43
CA HIS A 354 9.52 15.15 -5.82
C HIS A 354 9.37 13.93 -6.75
N LYS A 355 9.03 14.18 -8.02
CA LYS A 355 8.88 13.13 -9.02
C LYS A 355 10.22 12.86 -9.72
N ALA A 356 10.67 11.60 -9.73
CA ALA A 356 11.89 11.24 -10.44
C ALA A 356 11.75 11.44 -11.96
N LYS A 357 12.82 11.93 -12.56
CA LYS A 357 12.97 12.17 -13.99
C LYS A 357 13.87 11.10 -14.61
N GLY A 358 13.84 10.99 -15.94
CA GLY A 358 14.68 10.03 -16.67
C GLY A 358 14.03 8.67 -16.94
N LYS A 359 14.85 7.72 -17.38
CA LYS A 359 14.41 6.38 -17.83
C LYS A 359 14.36 5.42 -16.65
N LYS A 360 13.29 4.63 -16.54
CA LYS A 360 13.21 3.55 -15.54
C LYS A 360 14.35 2.56 -15.74
N ILE A 361 15.00 2.17 -14.65
CA ILE A 361 16.14 1.24 -14.66
C ILE A 361 15.83 -0.13 -14.05
N PHE A 362 14.66 -0.31 -13.46
CA PHE A 362 14.21 -1.59 -12.90
C PHE A 362 13.23 -2.26 -13.86
N LYS A 363 13.50 -3.51 -14.26
CA LYS A 363 12.55 -4.41 -14.91
C LYS A 363 12.11 -5.47 -13.89
N GLY A 364 10.91 -5.34 -13.34
CA GLY A 364 10.47 -6.18 -12.21
C GLY A 364 11.21 -5.84 -10.91
N ASN A 365 11.50 -6.84 -10.07
CA ASN A 365 12.05 -6.66 -8.71
C ASN A 365 13.59 -6.64 -8.63
N SER A 366 14.33 -6.57 -9.76
CA SER A 366 15.80 -6.69 -9.73
C SER A 366 16.52 -5.43 -10.16
N CYS A 367 17.38 -4.90 -9.28
CA CYS A 367 18.38 -3.86 -9.55
C CYS A 367 19.60 -4.36 -10.37
N LYS A 368 19.64 -5.65 -10.73
CA LYS A 368 20.82 -6.44 -11.15
C LYS A 368 21.56 -5.96 -12.41
N GLU A 369 21.17 -4.83 -13.00
CA GLU A 369 21.82 -4.26 -14.19
C GLU A 369 22.73 -3.05 -13.87
N SER A 370 22.76 -2.54 -12.63
CA SER A 370 23.59 -1.39 -12.26
C SER A 370 24.68 -1.71 -11.23
N LEU A 371 25.92 -1.83 -11.72
CA LEU A 371 27.10 -2.06 -10.89
C LEU A 371 27.30 -0.96 -9.82
N THR A 372 26.95 0.30 -10.13
CA THR A 372 27.04 1.42 -9.18
C THR A 372 26.05 1.25 -8.02
N LEU A 373 24.81 0.85 -8.31
CA LEU A 373 23.79 0.67 -7.27
C LEU A 373 24.08 -0.55 -6.40
N GLU A 374 24.56 -1.65 -6.99
CA GLU A 374 25.05 -2.81 -6.23
C GLU A 374 26.23 -2.45 -5.32
N CYS A 375 27.18 -1.65 -5.84
CA CYS A 375 28.29 -1.16 -5.04
C CYS A 375 27.81 -0.25 -3.90
N PHE A 376 26.83 0.61 -4.14
CA PHE A 376 26.24 1.44 -3.09
C PHE A 376 25.56 0.61 -2.00
N MET A 377 24.78 -0.42 -2.37
CA MET A 377 24.14 -1.33 -1.42
C MET A 377 25.18 -2.03 -0.54
N HIS A 378 26.25 -2.54 -1.13
CA HIS A 378 27.36 -3.15 -0.40
C HIS A 378 28.11 -2.15 0.48
N TRP A 379 28.47 -0.98 -0.06
CA TRP A 379 29.23 0.04 0.66
C TRP A 379 28.46 0.56 1.88
N ASN A 380 27.16 0.87 1.75
CA ASN A 380 26.42 1.51 2.83
C ASN A 380 26.24 0.60 4.06
N TYR A 381 26.28 -0.72 3.88
CA TYR A 381 26.30 -1.68 4.99
C TYR A 381 27.55 -1.51 5.86
N TYR A 382 28.73 -1.37 5.25
CA TYR A 382 29.96 -1.14 6.01
C TYR A 382 30.05 0.29 6.54
N GLU A 383 29.56 1.27 5.77
CA GLU A 383 29.51 2.66 6.21
C GLU A 383 28.60 2.86 7.43
N SER A 384 27.52 2.08 7.53
CA SER A 384 26.64 2.07 8.69
C SER A 384 27.22 1.28 9.87
N LYS A 385 28.48 0.82 9.81
CA LYS A 385 29.10 -0.09 10.78
C LYS A 385 28.30 -1.38 10.96
N GLU A 386 27.83 -1.92 9.84
CA GLU A 386 27.04 -3.15 9.76
C GLU A 386 25.65 -3.05 10.40
N ASN A 387 25.18 -1.86 10.85
CA ASN A 387 23.89 -1.71 11.52
C ASN A 387 22.68 -1.90 10.60
N GLY A 388 22.82 -1.58 9.32
CA GLY A 388 21.75 -1.77 8.35
C GLY A 388 22.19 -1.49 6.92
N ILE A 389 21.36 -1.91 5.98
CA ILE A 389 21.57 -1.73 4.55
C ILE A 389 20.39 -1.00 3.92
N VAL A 390 20.68 -0.02 3.06
CA VAL A 390 19.69 0.59 2.16
C VAL A 390 19.51 -0.33 0.96
N ILE A 391 18.29 -0.86 0.78
CA ILE A 391 17.89 -1.66 -0.38
C ILE A 391 17.10 -0.77 -1.32
N ILE A 392 17.43 -0.82 -2.61
CA ILE A 392 16.81 0.00 -3.65
C ILE A 392 15.77 -0.81 -4.40
N ASP A 393 14.52 -0.37 -4.34
CA ASP A 393 13.39 -1.04 -4.99
C ASP A 393 13.08 -0.43 -6.36
N LYS A 394 13.11 0.91 -6.46
CA LYS A 394 12.74 1.64 -7.68
C LYS A 394 13.53 2.90 -7.87
N GLY A 395 13.84 3.18 -9.12
CA GLY A 395 14.52 4.40 -9.51
C GLY A 395 14.59 4.58 -11.02
N ARG A 396 15.17 5.71 -11.39
CA ARG A 396 15.34 6.16 -12.76
C ARG A 396 16.76 6.66 -12.98
N TYR A 397 17.22 6.58 -14.21
CA TYR A 397 18.53 7.09 -14.60
C TYR A 397 18.38 8.26 -15.56
N HIS A 398 19.09 9.34 -15.24
CA HIS A 398 19.13 10.57 -16.01
C HIS A 398 20.50 10.70 -16.68
N SER A 399 20.56 10.32 -17.96
CA SER A 399 21.83 10.23 -18.70
C SER A 399 22.57 11.55 -18.84
N LYS A 400 21.87 12.69 -18.90
CA LYS A 400 22.50 14.02 -19.05
C LYS A 400 23.29 14.45 -17.81
N SER A 401 22.84 14.02 -16.62
CA SER A 401 23.48 14.35 -15.34
C SER A 401 24.21 13.16 -14.72
N ASN A 402 24.28 12.04 -15.45
CA ASN A 402 24.89 10.79 -14.99
C ASN A 402 24.42 10.37 -13.59
N GLN A 403 23.12 10.54 -13.30
CA GLN A 403 22.57 10.41 -11.94
C GLN A 403 21.41 9.41 -11.91
N TYR A 404 21.43 8.54 -10.91
CA TYR A 404 20.28 7.73 -10.52
C TYR A 404 19.40 8.54 -9.56
N GLU A 405 18.11 8.70 -9.88
CA GLU A 405 17.10 9.22 -8.97
C GLU A 405 16.28 8.06 -8.42
N ILE A 406 16.38 7.81 -7.12
CA ILE A 406 15.74 6.69 -6.45
C ILE A 406 14.37 7.13 -5.92
N GLU A 407 13.31 6.47 -6.41
CA GLU A 407 11.91 6.73 -6.04
C GLU A 407 11.51 5.94 -4.79
N GLU A 408 11.90 4.66 -4.73
CA GLU A 408 11.57 3.79 -3.59
C GLU A 408 12.80 3.00 -3.14
N CYS A 409 12.99 3.01 -1.82
CA CYS A 409 13.99 2.24 -1.11
C CYS A 409 13.50 2.00 0.31
N HIS A 410 14.05 0.99 0.95
CA HIS A 410 13.82 0.69 2.36
C HIS A 410 15.14 0.34 3.06
N ILE A 411 15.10 0.30 4.39
CA ILE A 411 16.26 -0.07 5.21
C ILE A 411 15.97 -1.38 5.92
N VAL A 412 16.87 -2.34 5.72
CA VAL A 412 16.93 -3.56 6.53
C VAL A 412 17.95 -3.31 7.63
N HIS A 413 17.46 -3.27 8.87
CA HIS A 413 18.26 -2.94 10.05
C HIS A 413 18.48 -4.18 10.92
N ASN A 414 19.67 -4.31 11.52
CA ASN A 414 19.99 -5.43 12.41
C ASN A 414 19.18 -5.42 13.69
N ASN A 415 18.91 -4.24 14.23
CA ASN A 415 18.05 -4.09 15.40
C ASN A 415 16.58 -3.99 14.98
N LEU A 416 15.79 -4.95 15.45
CA LEU A 416 14.35 -5.05 15.23
C LEU A 416 13.54 -3.89 15.81
N LEU A 417 14.10 -3.12 16.74
CA LEU A 417 13.43 -1.96 17.34
C LEU A 417 13.59 -0.69 16.50
N LYS A 418 14.59 -0.63 15.61
CA LYS A 418 14.77 0.51 14.70
C LYS A 418 13.86 0.30 13.49
N PHE A 419 13.02 1.28 13.18
CA PHE A 419 11.99 1.18 12.13
C PHE A 419 10.98 0.07 12.38
N PHE A 420 10.64 -0.15 13.65
CA PHE A 420 9.75 -1.22 14.08
C PHE A 420 8.39 -1.18 13.37
N PHE A 421 7.89 0.01 13.02
CA PHE A 421 6.57 0.14 12.41
C PHE A 421 6.59 -0.02 10.87
N ILE A 422 7.77 -0.17 10.26
CA ILE A 422 7.90 -0.26 8.80
C ILE A 422 7.89 -1.74 8.36
N GLU A 423 6.82 -2.14 7.68
CA GLU A 423 6.52 -3.53 7.32
C GLU A 423 7.65 -4.21 6.51
N CYS A 424 8.28 -3.50 5.58
CA CYS A 424 9.41 -4.00 4.78
C CYS A 424 10.63 -4.34 5.65
N SER A 425 10.87 -3.57 6.72
CA SER A 425 11.98 -3.82 7.65
C SER A 425 11.76 -5.08 8.51
N ILE A 426 10.51 -5.51 8.73
CA ILE A 426 10.18 -6.74 9.45
C ILE A 426 10.20 -7.97 8.54
N LYS A 427 9.71 -7.86 7.30
CA LYS A 427 9.63 -8.99 6.36
C LYS A 427 11.01 -9.46 5.90
N GLU A 428 11.99 -8.57 5.82
CA GLU A 428 13.32 -8.86 5.26
C GLU A 428 14.40 -9.16 6.31
N ARG A 429 14.04 -9.85 7.41
CA ARG A 429 14.99 -10.22 8.48
C ARG A 429 16.19 -11.05 8.01
N THR A 430 16.13 -11.65 6.83
CA THR A 430 17.27 -12.30 6.17
C THR A 430 17.87 -11.34 5.15
N PHE A 431 19.14 -10.98 5.33
CA PHE A 431 19.93 -10.27 4.31
C PHE A 431 20.05 -11.13 3.04
N THR A 432 19.07 -11.06 2.16
CA THR A 432 19.09 -11.79 0.88
C THR A 432 19.99 -11.12 -0.15
N PHE A 433 20.40 -9.87 0.09
CA PHE A 433 21.31 -9.14 -0.79
C PHE A 433 22.67 -9.84 -0.92
N PHE A 434 23.36 -10.10 0.20
CA PHE A 434 24.73 -10.61 0.15
C PHE A 434 24.83 -12.01 -0.45
N SER A 435 23.85 -12.88 -0.22
CA SER A 435 23.84 -14.23 -0.82
C SER A 435 23.71 -14.24 -2.35
N GLN A 436 23.31 -13.11 -2.94
CA GLN A 436 23.21 -12.95 -4.40
C GLN A 436 24.22 -11.93 -4.95
N HIS A 437 24.92 -11.20 -4.08
CA HIS A 437 25.79 -10.09 -4.46
C HIS A 437 27.21 -10.55 -4.76
N HIS A 438 27.70 -10.20 -5.95
CA HIS A 438 29.09 -10.42 -6.35
C HIS A 438 29.80 -9.07 -6.45
N CYS A 439 30.92 -8.92 -5.75
CA CYS A 439 31.70 -7.68 -5.77
C CYS A 439 32.14 -7.34 -7.21
N ASN A 440 31.62 -6.22 -7.71
CA ASN A 440 31.94 -5.73 -9.06
C ASN A 440 33.14 -4.78 -9.07
N ILE A 441 33.45 -4.21 -10.23
CA ILE A 441 34.62 -3.32 -10.41
C ILE A 441 34.59 -2.11 -9.47
N HIS A 442 33.42 -1.55 -9.16
CA HIS A 442 33.29 -0.42 -8.23
C HIS A 442 33.53 -0.86 -6.78
N CYS A 443 33.00 -2.03 -6.37
CA CYS A 443 33.27 -2.60 -5.04
C CYS A 443 34.78 -2.80 -4.82
N LYS A 444 35.47 -3.32 -5.85
CA LYS A 444 36.93 -3.54 -5.81
C LYS A 444 37.71 -2.23 -5.74
N ARG A 445 37.31 -1.20 -6.51
CA ARG A 445 37.92 0.14 -6.45
C ARG A 445 37.77 0.78 -5.08
N MET A 446 36.60 0.63 -4.46
CA MET A 446 36.34 1.11 -3.09
C MET A 446 36.94 0.22 -2.01
N LYS A 447 37.62 -0.88 -2.39
CA LYS A 447 38.23 -1.86 -1.47
C LYS A 447 37.24 -2.39 -0.43
N LEU A 448 36.00 -2.63 -0.85
CA LEU A 448 34.96 -3.12 0.06
C LEU A 448 35.30 -4.52 0.55
N ILE A 449 35.15 -4.73 1.85
CA ILE A 449 35.33 -6.04 2.48
C ILE A 449 34.22 -6.96 1.99
N ARG A 450 34.58 -8.21 1.71
CA ARG A 450 33.61 -9.23 1.33
C ARG A 450 32.82 -9.68 2.56
N ASN A 451 31.50 -9.69 2.46
CA ASN A 451 30.63 -10.23 3.49
C ASN A 451 30.66 -11.78 3.47
N LYS A 452 30.59 -12.39 4.65
CA LYS A 452 30.63 -13.86 4.85
C LYS A 452 29.56 -14.62 4.06
N ASP A 453 28.41 -13.99 3.83
CA ASP A 453 27.28 -14.61 3.16
C ASP A 453 27.36 -14.48 1.63
N GLN A 454 28.40 -13.82 1.08
CA GLN A 454 28.61 -13.72 -0.36
C GLN A 454 29.12 -15.04 -0.96
N PRO A 455 28.59 -15.47 -2.12
CA PRO A 455 29.05 -16.68 -2.80
C PRO A 455 30.52 -16.56 -3.24
N LEU A 456 31.26 -17.67 -3.13
CA LEU A 456 32.64 -17.77 -3.64
C LEU A 456 32.64 -17.72 -5.17
N THR A 457 33.60 -16.98 -5.73
CA THR A 457 33.88 -17.07 -7.16
C THR A 457 34.40 -18.47 -7.50
N GLU A 458 34.26 -18.90 -8.76
CA GLU A 458 34.74 -20.22 -9.20
C GLU A 458 36.21 -20.48 -8.87
N ASN A 459 37.06 -19.45 -8.97
CA ASN A 459 38.47 -19.53 -8.61
C ASN A 459 38.67 -19.75 -7.10
N GLU A 460 37.91 -19.06 -6.25
CA GLU A 460 38.00 -19.22 -4.79
C GLU A 460 37.40 -20.56 -4.34
N MET A 461 36.35 -21.05 -5.01
CA MET A 461 35.83 -22.41 -4.79
C MET A 461 36.90 -23.44 -5.13
N PHE A 462 37.58 -23.28 -6.28
CA PHE A 462 38.65 -24.17 -6.71
C PHE A 462 39.82 -24.17 -5.71
N GLU A 463 40.28 -23.01 -5.26
CA GLU A 463 41.33 -22.92 -4.22
C GLU A 463 40.89 -23.52 -2.88
N THR A 464 39.64 -23.33 -2.48
CA THR A 464 39.08 -23.91 -1.24
C THR A 464 39.04 -25.44 -1.32
N VAL A 465 38.59 -25.99 -2.45
CA VAL A 465 38.58 -27.44 -2.71
C VAL A 465 40.00 -28.01 -2.76
N MET A 466 40.94 -27.31 -3.39
CA MET A 466 42.34 -27.71 -3.44
C MET A 466 43.01 -27.72 -2.06
N ASN A 467 42.73 -26.73 -1.21
CA ASN A 467 43.23 -26.68 0.16
C ASN A 467 42.57 -27.72 1.09
N LEU A 468 41.30 -28.06 0.86
CA LEU A 468 40.62 -29.14 1.60
C LEU A 468 41.12 -30.53 1.20
N ASN A 469 41.52 -30.73 -0.06
CA ASN A 469 42.10 -31.98 -0.54
C ASN A 469 43.58 -32.19 -0.13
N GLN A 470 44.20 -31.19 0.49
CA GLN A 470 45.58 -31.25 1.00
C GLN A 470 45.66 -31.45 2.53
N LYS A 471 44.50 -31.50 3.23
CA LYS A 471 44.37 -31.95 4.62
C LYS A 471 43.79 -33.34 4.65
#